data_AF-N1UWB0-F1
#
_entry.id   AF-N1UWB0-F1
#
_cell.length_a   1.000
_cell.length_b   1.000
_cell.length_c   1.000
_cell.angle_alpha   90.00
_cell.angle_beta   90.00
_cell.angle_gamma   90.00
#
_symmetry.space_group_name_H-M   'P 1'
#
loop_
_entity.id
_entity.type
_entity.pdbx_description
1 polymer ?
#
loop_
_entity_poly.entity_id
_entity_poly.type
_entity_poly.pdbx_seq_one_letter_code
_entity_poly.pdbx_strand_id
1 'polypeptide(L)'
;MELAAVKAMPLVLVLPPRLSALPDPVDLTDLADEAWILPTQISGFPGLLELAEQLWRSAGARPASIRSVSTLQTAVPLIAAGMGISLMPRSITDIAGTRVEVRNSLQPVAPLHAVMVWSRQLPPSPVLELFLGVAQRTYTGEL
;
A
#
# COMPACT_ATOMS: atom_id res chain seq x y z
N MET A 1 20.71 6.50 -13.60
CA MET A 1 20.13 5.75 -12.47
C MET A 1 19.82 4.36 -12.94
N GLU A 2 20.27 3.35 -12.21
CA GLU A 2 19.93 1.94 -12.44
C GLU A 2 18.93 1.49 -11.38
N LEU A 3 18.01 0.61 -11.78
CA LEU A 3 16.94 0.10 -10.93
C LEU A 3 16.87 -1.43 -11.04
N ALA A 4 16.60 -2.08 -9.91
CA ALA A 4 16.15 -3.46 -9.87
C ALA A 4 14.91 -3.57 -8.98
N ALA A 5 13.86 -4.21 -9.49
CA ALA A 5 12.70 -4.56 -8.69
C ALA A 5 13.09 -5.69 -7.71
N VAL A 6 12.63 -5.56 -6.47
CA VAL A 6 13.04 -6.44 -5.37
C VAL A 6 11.87 -7.20 -4.80
N LYS A 7 10.69 -6.56 -4.70
CA LYS A 7 9.50 -7.21 -4.14
C LYS A 7 8.22 -6.54 -4.60
N ALA A 8 7.26 -7.34 -5.04
CA ALA A 8 5.88 -6.91 -5.19
C ALA A 8 5.19 -6.92 -3.81
N MET A 9 4.48 -5.84 -3.50
CA MET A 9 3.72 -5.64 -2.28
C MET A 9 2.25 -5.46 -2.65
N PRO A 10 1.46 -6.54 -2.64
CA PRO A 10 0.03 -6.48 -2.91
C PRO A 10 -0.65 -5.50 -1.98
N LEU A 11 -1.60 -4.74 -2.52
CA LEU A 11 -2.42 -3.80 -1.75
C LEU A 11 -3.73 -4.47 -1.34
N VAL A 12 -4.20 -4.08 -0.15
CA VAL A 12 -5.45 -4.52 0.47
C VAL A 12 -6.19 -3.32 1.02
N LEU A 13 -7.51 -3.45 1.15
CA LEU A 13 -8.33 -2.49 1.86
C LEU A 13 -8.27 -2.79 3.36
N VAL A 14 -8.06 -1.74 4.14
CA VAL A 14 -8.01 -1.76 5.60
C VAL A 14 -9.21 -0.99 6.12
N LEU A 15 -10.09 -1.71 6.81
CA LEU A 15 -11.42 -1.27 7.21
C LEU A 15 -11.55 -1.30 8.75
N PRO A 16 -12.43 -0.47 9.33
CA PRO A 16 -12.78 -0.54 10.75
C PRO A 16 -13.58 -1.82 11.07
N PRO A 17 -13.55 -2.32 12.32
CA PRO A 17 -14.32 -3.50 12.74
C PRO A 17 -15.84 -3.42 12.48
N ARG A 18 -16.41 -2.20 12.45
CA ARG A 18 -17.84 -2.00 12.13
C ARG A 18 -18.23 -2.45 10.72
N LEU A 19 -17.25 -2.57 9.80
CA LEU A 19 -17.44 -3.00 8.43
C LEU A 19 -17.07 -4.48 8.22
N SER A 20 -16.93 -5.26 9.30
CA SER A 20 -16.57 -6.68 9.24
C SER A 20 -17.55 -7.54 8.44
N ALA A 21 -18.81 -7.11 8.32
CA ALA A 21 -19.83 -7.78 7.53
C ALA A 21 -19.68 -7.62 6.00
N LEU A 22 -18.79 -6.73 5.53
CA LEU A 22 -18.56 -6.56 4.10
C LEU A 22 -17.86 -7.80 3.49
N PRO A 23 -18.21 -8.15 2.23
CA PRO A 23 -17.65 -9.31 1.56
C PRO A 23 -16.14 -9.17 1.32
N ASP A 24 -15.49 -10.30 1.05
CA ASP A 24 -14.11 -10.35 0.55
C ASP A 24 -14.10 -11.14 -0.78
N PRO A 25 -13.81 -10.51 -1.94
CA PRO A 25 -13.45 -9.10 -2.11
C PRO A 25 -14.63 -8.14 -1.93
N VAL A 26 -14.33 -6.89 -1.56
CA VAL A 26 -15.30 -5.79 -1.41
C VAL A 26 -15.30 -4.88 -2.64
N ASP A 27 -16.49 -4.46 -3.07
CA ASP A 27 -16.64 -3.46 -4.12
C ASP A 27 -16.43 -2.05 -3.54
N LEU A 28 -15.62 -1.21 -4.20
CA LEU A 28 -15.41 0.17 -3.75
C LEU A 28 -16.70 1.00 -3.68
N THR A 29 -17.72 0.66 -4.46
CA THR A 29 -19.02 1.33 -4.38
C THR A 29 -19.70 1.18 -3.03
N ASP A 30 -19.49 0.04 -2.33
CA ASP A 30 -19.96 -0.18 -0.95
C ASP A 30 -19.21 0.68 0.08
N LEU A 31 -18.13 1.35 -0.35
CA LEU A 31 -17.27 2.19 0.48
C LEU A 31 -17.36 3.67 0.11
N ALA A 32 -18.33 4.07 -0.72
CA ALA A 32 -18.45 5.45 -1.22
C ALA A 32 -18.68 6.48 -0.10
N ASP A 33 -19.37 6.09 0.97
CA ASP A 33 -19.66 6.96 2.12
C ASP A 33 -18.49 7.06 3.12
N GLU A 34 -17.42 6.29 2.92
CA GLU A 34 -16.30 6.22 3.83
C GLU A 34 -15.24 7.29 3.55
N ALA A 35 -14.66 7.85 4.63
CA ALA A 35 -13.51 8.74 4.54
C ALA A 35 -12.23 7.92 4.30
N TRP A 36 -11.37 8.37 3.39
CA TRP A 36 -10.11 7.70 3.08
C TRP A 36 -8.95 8.35 3.81
N ILE A 37 -8.21 7.56 4.58
CA ILE A 37 -7.04 8.00 5.33
C ILE A 37 -5.80 7.54 4.55
N LEU A 38 -5.13 8.47 3.88
CA LEU A 38 -4.00 8.19 3.01
C LEU A 38 -2.77 9.01 3.44
N PRO A 39 -1.55 8.50 3.26
CA PRO A 39 -0.36 9.27 3.55
C PRO A 39 -0.24 10.43 2.56
N THR A 40 0.32 11.55 3.01
CA THR A 40 0.66 12.66 2.12
C THR A 40 1.57 12.19 1.00
N GLN A 41 1.29 12.63 -0.23
CA GLN A 41 2.11 12.31 -1.38
C GLN A 41 3.54 12.85 -1.20
N ILE A 42 4.52 12.05 -1.60
CA ILE A 42 5.91 12.49 -1.76
C ILE A 42 6.10 12.83 -3.23
N SER A 43 6.45 14.08 -3.54
CA SER A 43 6.66 14.53 -4.91
C SER A 43 7.71 13.68 -5.63
N GLY A 44 7.40 13.23 -6.85
CA GLY A 44 8.32 12.50 -7.72
C GLY A 44 8.25 10.97 -7.65
N PHE A 45 7.37 10.39 -6.83
CA PHE A 45 7.15 8.94 -6.78
C PHE A 45 5.65 8.59 -6.82
N PRO A 46 5.21 7.59 -7.62
CA PRO A 46 3.85 7.10 -7.59
C PRO A 46 3.50 6.64 -6.17
N GLY A 47 2.58 7.36 -5.55
CA GLY A 47 2.21 7.17 -4.16
C GLY A 47 0.95 6.34 -4.01
N LEU A 48 0.65 5.98 -2.77
CA LEU A 48 -0.59 5.29 -2.43
C LEU A 48 -1.85 6.11 -2.80
N LEU A 49 -1.75 7.44 -2.79
CA LEU A 49 -2.82 8.34 -3.23
C LEU A 49 -3.18 8.13 -4.70
N GLU A 50 -2.18 8.05 -5.58
CA GLU A 50 -2.42 7.85 -7.02
C GLU A 50 -3.06 6.48 -7.30
N LEU A 51 -2.62 5.43 -6.59
CA LEU A 51 -3.22 4.10 -6.69
C LEU A 51 -4.65 4.08 -6.17
N ALA A 52 -4.95 4.79 -5.08
CA ALA A 52 -6.31 4.95 -4.57
C ALA A 52 -7.20 5.69 -5.58
N GLU A 53 -6.71 6.75 -6.21
CA GLU A 53 -7.44 7.49 -7.25
C GLU A 53 -7.70 6.63 -8.49
N GLN A 54 -6.72 5.82 -8.92
CA GLN A 54 -6.90 4.86 -10.01
C GLN A 54 -7.99 3.83 -9.66
N LEU A 55 -7.97 3.32 -8.44
CA LEU A 55 -8.93 2.35 -7.95
C LEU A 55 -10.35 2.92 -7.95
N TRP A 56 -10.54 4.12 -7.41
CA TRP A 56 -11.82 4.84 -7.44
C TRP A 56 -12.33 5.11 -8.85
N ARG A 57 -11.44 5.54 -9.75
CA ARG A 57 -11.79 5.72 -11.17
C ARG A 57 -12.27 4.43 -11.81
N SER A 58 -11.62 3.30 -11.53
CA SER A 58 -12.02 2.00 -12.07
C SER A 58 -13.38 1.52 -11.56
N ALA A 59 -13.76 1.94 -10.34
CA ALA A 59 -15.08 1.66 -9.76
C ALA A 59 -16.20 2.56 -10.30
N GLY A 60 -15.85 3.62 -11.06
CA GLY A 60 -16.84 4.62 -11.49
C GLY A 60 -17.42 5.45 -10.33
N ALA A 61 -16.77 5.46 -9.18
CA ALA A 61 -17.22 6.10 -7.95
C ALA A 61 -16.14 7.03 -7.38
N ARG A 62 -16.44 7.70 -6.25
CA ARG A 62 -15.50 8.57 -5.54
C ARG A 62 -15.67 8.39 -4.03
N PRO A 63 -14.60 8.57 -3.24
CA PRO A 63 -14.70 8.55 -1.79
C PRO A 63 -15.44 9.79 -1.28
N ALA A 64 -16.08 9.69 -0.12
CA ALA A 64 -16.73 10.83 0.54
C ALA A 64 -15.74 11.96 0.87
N SER A 65 -14.54 11.60 1.35
CA SER A 65 -13.46 12.55 1.60
C SER A 65 -12.10 11.86 1.67
N ILE A 66 -11.01 12.61 1.46
CA ILE A 66 -9.64 12.15 1.65
C ILE A 66 -8.99 12.96 2.77
N ARG A 67 -8.41 12.26 3.74
CA ARG A 67 -7.69 12.79 4.90
C ARG A 67 -6.24 12.38 4.84
N SER A 68 -5.37 13.37 4.81
CA SER A 68 -3.93 13.14 4.76
C SER A 68 -3.36 12.85 6.15
N VAL A 69 -2.50 11.84 6.25
CA VAL A 69 -1.70 11.53 7.45
C VAL A 69 -0.22 11.52 7.12
N SER A 70 0.64 11.57 8.14
CA SER A 70 2.10 11.53 7.95
C SER A 70 2.61 10.14 7.57
N THR A 71 2.07 9.06 8.15
CA THR A 71 2.46 7.67 7.83
C THR A 71 1.28 6.70 7.93
N LEU A 72 1.36 5.57 7.21
CA LEU A 72 0.36 4.50 7.33
C LEU A 72 0.28 3.89 8.73
N GLN A 73 1.40 3.83 9.45
CA GLN A 73 1.44 3.35 10.83
C GLN A 73 0.56 4.21 11.75
N THR A 74 0.49 5.52 11.51
CA THR A 74 -0.40 6.45 12.24
C THR A 74 -1.86 6.35 11.79
N ALA A 75 -2.14 5.82 10.59
CA ALA A 75 -3.50 5.62 10.10
C ALA A 75 -4.22 4.46 10.79
N VAL A 76 -3.51 3.39 11.16
CA VAL A 76 -4.13 2.16 11.71
C VAL A 76 -4.98 2.44 12.96
N PRO A 77 -4.53 3.19 13.98
CA PRO A 77 -5.38 3.52 15.13
C PRO A 77 -6.62 4.33 14.74
N LEU A 78 -6.51 5.22 13.74
CA LEU A 78 -7.64 6.02 13.29
C LEU A 78 -8.70 5.17 12.60
N ILE A 79 -8.27 4.22 11.78
CA ILE A 79 -9.14 3.24 11.11
C ILE A 79 -9.78 2.32 12.15
N ALA A 80 -9.01 1.79 13.10
CA ALA A 80 -9.56 0.95 14.18
C ALA A 80 -10.62 1.70 15.01
N ALA A 81 -10.42 3.00 15.24
CA ALA A 81 -11.40 3.88 15.90
C ALA A 81 -12.58 4.30 15.00
N GLY A 82 -12.59 3.87 13.74
CA GLY A 82 -13.69 4.09 12.82
C GLY A 82 -13.68 5.43 12.08
N MET A 83 -12.58 6.16 12.08
CA MET A 83 -12.51 7.48 11.45
C MET A 83 -12.34 7.46 9.92
N GLY A 84 -12.24 6.28 9.33
CA GLY A 84 -12.14 6.09 7.88
C GLY A 84 -11.58 4.72 7.52
N ILE A 85 -11.22 4.57 6.25
CA ILE A 85 -10.63 3.37 5.64
C ILE A 85 -9.35 3.73 4.88
N SER A 86 -8.60 2.73 4.42
CA SER A 86 -7.40 2.98 3.63
C SER A 86 -7.06 1.84 2.69
N LEU A 87 -6.25 2.12 1.68
CA LEU A 87 -5.56 1.13 0.85
C LEU A 87 -4.14 1.01 1.40
N MET A 88 -3.65 -0.21 1.70
CA MET A 88 -2.32 -0.39 2.29
C MET A 88 -1.62 -1.66 1.76
N PRO A 89 -0.28 -1.74 1.83
CA PRO A 89 0.41 -3.02 1.63
C PRO A 89 -0.11 -4.08 2.59
N ARG A 90 -0.26 -5.32 2.10
CA ARG A 90 -0.74 -6.45 2.92
C ARG A 90 0.06 -6.63 4.22
N SER A 91 1.37 -6.33 4.22
CA SER A 91 2.24 -6.43 5.40
C SER A 91 1.79 -5.54 6.57
N ILE A 92 0.84 -4.63 6.39
CA ILE A 92 0.24 -3.90 7.51
C ILE A 92 -0.44 -4.84 8.53
N THR A 93 -0.84 -6.06 8.13
CA THR A 93 -1.38 -7.08 9.04
C THR A 93 -0.46 -7.36 10.22
N ASP A 94 0.86 -7.30 9.98
CA ASP A 94 1.88 -7.58 10.99
C ASP A 94 1.89 -6.51 12.09
N ILE A 95 1.44 -5.29 11.76
CA ILE A 95 1.40 -4.13 12.65
C ILE A 95 0.00 -3.94 13.26
N ALA A 96 -1.05 -4.15 12.47
CA ALA A 96 -2.42 -3.88 12.88
C ALA A 96 -3.02 -5.03 13.71
N GLY A 97 -2.59 -6.27 13.46
CA GLY A 97 -3.20 -7.45 14.06
C GLY A 97 -4.71 -7.50 13.79
N THR A 98 -5.50 -7.81 14.81
CA THR A 98 -6.97 -7.92 14.74
C THR A 98 -7.72 -6.60 15.00
N ARG A 99 -7.01 -5.46 15.06
CA ARG A 99 -7.63 -4.14 15.33
C ARG A 99 -8.40 -3.57 14.14
N VAL A 100 -8.21 -4.15 12.96
CA VAL A 100 -8.80 -3.72 11.69
C VAL A 100 -9.23 -4.95 10.90
N GLU A 101 -10.16 -4.74 9.99
CA GLU A 101 -10.59 -5.71 9.01
C GLU A 101 -9.77 -5.52 7.73
N VAL A 102 -9.31 -6.62 7.15
CA VAL A 102 -8.58 -6.61 5.88
C VAL A 102 -9.42 -7.29 4.82
N ARG A 103 -9.61 -6.63 3.67
CA ARG A 103 -10.37 -7.16 2.53
C ARG A 103 -9.59 -6.94 1.24
N ASN A 104 -9.74 -7.83 0.26
CA ASN A 104 -9.30 -7.56 -1.10
C ASN A 104 -10.28 -6.61 -1.77
N SER A 105 -9.79 -5.79 -2.69
CA SER A 105 -10.63 -4.97 -3.57
C SER A 105 -11.16 -5.82 -4.72
N LEU A 106 -12.45 -5.68 -5.05
CA LEU A 106 -13.02 -6.28 -6.26
C LEU A 106 -12.42 -5.62 -7.51
N GLN A 107 -12.23 -4.30 -7.46
CA GLN A 107 -11.53 -3.58 -8.52
C GLN A 107 -10.04 -3.91 -8.50
N PRO A 108 -9.40 -4.08 -9.68
CA PRO A 108 -7.99 -4.42 -9.77
C PRO A 108 -7.13 -3.26 -9.27
N VAL A 109 -6.16 -3.59 -8.42
CA VAL A 109 -5.16 -2.64 -7.91
C VAL A 109 -3.76 -3.17 -8.21
N ALA A 110 -2.92 -2.31 -8.81
CA ALA A 110 -1.52 -2.67 -9.03
C ALA A 110 -0.78 -2.76 -7.67
N PRO A 111 0.10 -3.74 -7.48
CA PRO A 111 0.93 -3.81 -6.28
C PRO A 111 1.94 -2.66 -6.26
N LEU A 112 2.34 -2.25 -5.05
CA LEU A 112 3.53 -1.43 -4.90
C LEU A 112 4.78 -2.28 -5.13
N HIS A 113 5.82 -1.71 -5.74
CA HIS A 113 7.08 -2.40 -5.94
C HIS A 113 8.16 -1.77 -5.07
N ALA A 114 8.79 -2.57 -4.22
CA ALA A 114 10.05 -2.19 -3.61
C ALA A 114 11.14 -2.31 -4.67
N VAL A 115 11.89 -1.22 -4.88
CA VAL A 115 12.96 -1.14 -5.86
C VAL A 115 14.26 -0.71 -5.19
N MET A 116 15.38 -1.28 -5.64
CA MET A 116 16.71 -0.77 -5.34
C MET A 116 17.15 0.18 -6.43
N VAL A 117 17.79 1.28 -6.04
CA VAL A 117 18.21 2.35 -6.94
C VAL A 117 19.66 2.71 -6.65
N TRP A 118 20.51 2.74 -7.69
CA TRP A 118 21.90 3.17 -7.56
C TRP A 118 22.36 4.02 -8.76
N SER A 119 23.48 4.72 -8.57
CA SER A 119 24.06 5.57 -9.60
C SER A 119 24.69 4.72 -10.71
N ARG A 120 24.46 5.12 -11.97
CA ARG A 120 25.15 4.55 -13.14
C ARG A 120 26.49 5.23 -13.41
N GLN A 121 26.78 6.34 -12.73
CA GLN A 121 27.97 7.16 -13.00
C GLN A 121 29.22 6.56 -12.36
N LEU A 122 29.06 5.63 -11.42
CA LEU A 122 30.15 4.93 -10.77
C LEU A 122 29.96 3.44 -10.98
N PRO A 123 31.02 2.69 -11.37
CA PRO A 123 30.93 1.23 -11.39
C PRO A 123 30.59 0.73 -9.98
N PRO A 124 29.73 -0.31 -9.86
CA PRO A 124 29.35 -0.83 -8.56
C PRO A 124 30.59 -1.34 -7.83
N SER A 125 30.74 -0.91 -6.58
CA SER A 125 31.80 -1.46 -5.71
C SER A 125 31.48 -2.92 -5.36
N PRO A 126 32.48 -3.74 -4.99
CA PRO A 126 32.23 -5.11 -4.53
C PRO A 126 31.23 -5.19 -3.37
N VAL A 127 31.21 -4.18 -2.49
CA VAL A 127 30.23 -4.10 -1.39
C VAL A 127 28.82 -3.85 -1.91
N LEU A 128 28.65 -3.01 -2.93
CA LEU A 128 27.36 -2.77 -3.55
C LEU A 128 26.85 -4.03 -4.25
N GLU A 129 27.71 -4.73 -5.00
CA GLU A 129 27.34 -6.00 -5.65
C GLU A 129 26.89 -7.06 -4.63
N LEU A 130 27.63 -7.21 -3.53
CA LEU A 130 27.26 -8.11 -2.43
C LEU A 130 25.92 -7.72 -1.81
N PHE A 131 25.70 -6.43 -1.54
CA PHE A 131 24.45 -5.93 -0.98
C PHE A 131 23.27 -6.21 -1.92
N LEU A 132 23.40 -5.90 -3.21
CA LEU A 132 22.37 -6.17 -4.21
C LEU A 132 22.05 -7.66 -4.28
N GLY A 133 23.07 -8.52 -4.25
CA GLY A 133 22.88 -9.98 -4.25
C GLY A 133 22.18 -10.51 -3.00
N VAL A 134 22.51 -10.00 -1.80
CA VAL A 134 21.83 -10.38 -0.55
C VAL A 134 20.38 -9.90 -0.55
N ALA A 135 20.14 -8.65 -0.94
CA ALA A 135 18.80 -8.07 -0.98
C ALA A 135 17.89 -8.80 -1.98
N GLN A 136 18.39 -9.15 -3.16
CA GLN A 136 17.65 -9.93 -4.15
C GLN A 136 17.24 -11.30 -3.59
N ARG A 137 18.15 -12.06 -2.97
CA ARG A 137 17.82 -13.38 -2.38
C ARG A 137 16.77 -13.29 -1.26
N THR A 138 16.95 -12.33 -0.36
CA THR A 138 16.10 -12.16 0.83
C THR A 138 14.65 -11.82 0.47
N TYR A 139 14.44 -11.07 -0.62
CA TYR A 139 13.12 -10.55 -0.98
C TYR A 139 12.48 -11.21 -2.22
N THR A 140 13.25 -12.01 -2.98
CA THR A 140 12.74 -12.82 -4.11
C THR A 140 12.38 -14.26 -3.70
N GLY A 141 12.64 -14.67 -2.45
CA GLY A 141 12.13 -15.93 -1.89
C GLY A 141 13.10 -17.11 -1.88
N GLU A 142 14.39 -16.87 -1.63
CA GLU A 142 15.34 -17.95 -1.29
C GLU A 142 15.74 -17.88 0.19
N LEU A 143 14.93 -18.50 1.06
CA LEU A 143 15.32 -19.14 2.33
C LEU A 143 14.37 -20.32 2.59
#